data_AF-A0A431JXB1-F1
#
_entry.id   AF-A0A431JXB1-F1
#
_cell.length_a   1.000
_cell.length_b   1.000
_cell.length_c   1.000
_cell.angle_alpha   90.00
_cell.angle_beta   90.00
_cell.angle_gamma   90.00
#
_symmetry.space_group_name_H-M   'P 1'
#
loop_
_entity.id
_entity.type
_entity.pdbx_description
1 polymer ?
#
loop_
_entity_poly.entity_id
_entity_poly.type
_entity_poly.pdbx_seq_one_letter_code
_entity_poly.pdbx_strand_id
1 'polypeptide(L)' 'IAAVAGRPLDAVTAEETAQRIARQRMREDAREGFAAFLQKRPPAWMAGSGKP' A
#
# COMPACT_ATOMS: atom_id res chain seq x y z
N ILE A 1 -5.46 -10.69 6.13
CA ILE A 1 -5.99 -10.18 7.42
C ILE A 1 -5.86 -11.23 8.54
N ALA A 2 -6.17 -12.51 8.29
CA ALA A 2 -6.09 -13.59 9.29
C ALA A 2 -4.79 -13.62 10.12
N ALA A 3 -3.63 -13.32 9.53
CA ALA A 3 -2.33 -13.36 10.22
C ALA A 3 -2.14 -12.35 11.37
N VAL A 4 -3.04 -11.37 11.56
CA VAL A 4 -3.02 -10.43 12.71
C VAL A 4 -4.35 -10.31 13.44
N ALA A 5 -5.41 -10.97 12.95
CA ALA A 5 -6.73 -10.85 13.52
C ALA A 5 -6.77 -11.48 14.93
N GLY A 6 -7.28 -10.74 15.91
CA GLY A 6 -7.40 -11.22 17.30
C GLY A 6 -6.09 -11.31 18.08
N ARG A 7 -4.95 -10.90 17.49
CA ARG A 7 -3.68 -10.81 18.24
C ARG A 7 -3.70 -9.60 19.18
N PRO A 8 -3.03 -9.69 20.34
CA PRO A 8 -2.80 -8.52 21.20
C PRO A 8 -2.08 -7.40 20.45
N LEU A 9 -2.43 -6.15 20.72
CA LEU A 9 -1.76 -4.97 20.17
C LEU A 9 -0.47 -4.66 20.94
N ASP A 10 0.46 -5.60 20.91
CA ASP A 10 1.76 -5.51 21.55
C ASP A 10 2.86 -5.09 20.56
N ALA A 11 4.07 -4.88 21.08
CA ALA A 11 5.22 -4.45 20.29
C ALA A 11 5.57 -5.44 19.17
N VAL A 12 5.38 -6.74 19.39
CA VAL A 12 5.65 -7.78 18.39
C VAL A 12 4.67 -7.65 17.22
N THR A 13 3.38 -7.54 17.52
CA THR A 13 2.34 -7.39 16.49
C THR A 13 2.46 -6.07 15.75
N ALA A 14 2.87 -5.00 16.44
CA ALA A 14 3.17 -3.71 15.83
C ALA A 14 4.36 -3.79 14.84
N GLU A 15 5.48 -4.38 15.26
CA GLU A 15 6.69 -4.52 14.43
C GLU A 15 6.43 -5.37 13.19
N GLU A 16 5.79 -6.54 13.35
CA GLU A 16 5.42 -7.39 12.21
C GLU A 16 4.52 -6.64 11.20
N THR A 17 3.58 -5.84 11.70
CA THR A 17 2.67 -5.05 10.88
C THR A 17 3.41 -3.94 10.15
N ALA A 18 4.30 -3.23 10.84
CA ALA A 18 5.13 -2.17 10.25
C ALA A 18 5.99 -2.71 9.11
N GLN A 19 6.64 -3.86 9.31
CA GLN A 19 7.44 -4.51 8.26
C GLN A 19 6.59 -4.94 7.05
N ARG A 20 5.36 -5.42 7.28
CA ARG A 20 4.44 -5.76 6.18
C ARG A 20 4.05 -4.52 5.39
N ILE A 21 3.73 -3.41 6.05
CA ILE A 21 3.43 -2.13 5.40
C ILE A 21 4.64 -1.63 4.61
N ALA A 22 5.84 -1.72 5.19
CA ALA A 22 7.08 -1.31 4.53
C ALA A 22 7.29 -2.08 3.22
N ARG A 23 7.13 -3.41 3.23
CA ARG A 23 7.20 -4.24 2.02
C ARG A 23 6.15 -3.83 0.99
N GLN A 24 4.91 -3.57 1.40
CA GLN A 24 3.86 -3.14 0.49
C GLN A 24 4.16 -1.80 -0.18
N ARG A 25 4.81 -0.87 0.53
CA ARG A 25 5.23 0.44 -0.02
C ARG A 25 6.35 0.34 -1.06
N MET A 26 7.06 -0.78 -1.13
CA MET A 26 8.13 -0.99 -2.11
C MET A 26 7.62 -1.50 -3.47
N ARG A 27 6.33 -1.85 -3.57
CA ARG A 27 5.72 -2.34 -4.81
C ARG A 27 5.65 -1.24 -5.87
N GLU A 28 5.68 -1.65 -7.14
CA GLU A 28 5.68 -0.75 -8.28
C GLU A 28 4.42 0.12 -8.34
N ASP A 29 3.25 -0.48 -8.12
CA ASP A 29 1.97 0.23 -8.05
C ASP A 29 1.95 1.28 -6.91
N ALA A 30 2.49 0.94 -5.74
CA ALA A 30 2.61 1.87 -4.64
C ALA A 30 3.53 3.06 -4.99
N ARG A 31 4.68 2.80 -5.62
CA ARG A 31 5.61 3.85 -6.07
C ARG A 31 4.99 4.75 -7.14
N GLU A 32 4.31 4.16 -8.12
CA GLU A 32 3.61 4.90 -9.17
C GLU A 32 2.49 5.78 -8.62
N GLY A 33 1.69 5.26 -7.67
CA GLY A 33 0.65 6.06 -7.01
C GLY A 33 1.21 7.29 -6.30
N PHE A 34 2.33 7.12 -5.59
CA PHE A 34 3.04 8.24 -4.94
C PHE A 34 3.57 9.25 -5.96
N ALA A 35 4.22 8.79 -7.03
CA ALA A 35 4.74 9.66 -8.09
C ALA A 35 3.60 10.43 -8.78
N ALA A 36 2.51 9.75 -9.12
CA ALA A 36 1.34 10.34 -9.76
C ALA A 36 0.67 11.40 -8.87
N PHE A 37 0.53 11.14 -7.57
CA PHE A 37 0.01 12.11 -6.61
C PHE A 37 0.87 13.38 -6.55
N LEU A 38 2.19 13.24 -6.40
CA LEU A 38 3.12 14.37 -6.34
C LEU A 38 3.13 15.19 -7.64
N GLN A 39 2.99 14.52 -8.78
CA GLN A 39 2.92 15.13 -10.10
C GLN A 39 1.52 15.64 -10.47
N LYS A 40 0.52 15.46 -9.59
CA LYS A 40 -0.90 15.83 -9.82
C LYS A 40 -1.48 15.25 -11.12
N ARG A 41 -1.14 13.99 -11.44
CA ARG A 41 -1.66 13.26 -12.60
C ARG A 41 -2.38 11.97 -12.18
N PRO A 42 -3.22 11.39 -13.05
CA PRO A 42 -3.70 10.01 -12.87
C PRO A 42 -2.51 9.02 -12.82
N PRO A 43 -2.48 8.05 -11.88
CA PRO A 43 -1.61 6.90 -11.98
C PRO A 43 -1.90 6.03 -13.22
N ALA A 44 -0.86 5.35 -13.72
CA ALA A 44 -0.90 4.58 -14.97
C ALA A 44 -2.04 3.55 -15.04
N TRP A 45 -2.40 2.91 -13.92
CA TRP A 45 -3.49 1.92 -13.91
C TRP A 45 -4.88 2.52 -14.18
N MET A 46 -5.05 3.84 -14.08
CA MET A 46 -6.30 4.51 -14.48
C MET A 46 -6.37 4.80 -15.98
N ALA A 47 -5.26 4.68 -16.72
CA ALA A 47 -5.24 4.89 -18.17
C ALA A 47 -5.95 3.77 -18.95
N GLY A 48 -6.14 2.59 -18.34
CA GLY A 48 -6.89 1.46 -18.92
C GLY A 48 -8.34 1.35 -18.46
N SER A 49 -8.73 2.08 -17.42
CA SER A 49 -10.14 2.23 -17.04
C SER A 49 -10.74 3.33 -17.91
N GLY A 50 -11.12 2.97 -19.14
CA GLY A 50 -12.15 3.73 -19.85
C GLY A 50 -13.32 3.89 -18.90
N LYS A 51 -13.55 5.12 -18.44
CA LYS A 51 -14.76 5.46 -17.71
C LYS A 51 -15.94 5.24 -18.67
N PRO A 52 -17.10 4.70 -18.27
CA PRO A 52 -18.33 5.08 -18.95
C PRO A 52 -18.56 6.59 -18.85
#